data_AF-A0A959HVE5-F1
#
_entry.id   AF-A0A959HVE5-F1
#
_cell.length_a   1.000
_cell.length_b   1.000
_cell.length_c   1.000
_cell.angle_alpha   90.00
_cell.angle_beta   90.00
_cell.angle_gamma   90.00
#
_symmetry.space_group_name_H-M   'P 1'
#
loop_
_entity.id
_entity.type
_entity.pdbx_description
1 polymer ?
#
loop_
_entity_poly.entity_id
_entity_poly.type
_entity_poly.pdbx_seq_one_letter_code
_entity_poly.pdbx_strand_id
1 'polypeptide(L)'
;MKPILVIGLFSTVFQSCFAQEKFTFHNDIHPKISGKISGYDPAADPDLVMTFHSVVPEPKAQVERSVPLQKDGTFEFTPNYSIRNQQFWLAVGDYYFGELLLDKGLTVDVDLETLKTESGSFATPGVRFGGPDGEMNDFVNRFITYRNAHRERNTETAYRKMMMNRESSTAEKVDSIRLH
;
A
#
# COMPACT_ATOMS: atom_id res chain seq x y z
N MET A 1 -46.77 16.42 -41.06
CA MET A 1 -45.35 16.15 -40.76
C MET A 1 -45.10 16.53 -39.30
N LYS A 2 -44.61 15.60 -38.48
CA LYS A 2 -44.30 15.81 -37.04
C LYS A 2 -42.82 16.19 -36.89
N PRO A 3 -42.43 17.15 -36.05
CA PRO A 3 -41.02 17.40 -35.76
C PRO A 3 -40.53 16.37 -34.74
N ILE A 4 -39.49 15.62 -35.10
CA ILE A 4 -38.78 14.70 -34.22
C ILE A 4 -37.73 15.50 -33.45
N LEU A 5 -37.98 15.65 -32.15
CA LEU A 5 -37.05 15.49 -31.04
C LEU A 5 -35.54 15.65 -31.36
N VAL A 6 -35.04 16.89 -31.24
CA VAL A 6 -33.60 17.18 -31.10
C VAL A 6 -33.37 17.76 -29.70
N ILE A 7 -33.50 16.91 -28.66
CA ILE A 7 -33.20 17.30 -27.26
C ILE A 7 -32.25 16.28 -26.59
N GLY A 8 -31.90 15.17 -27.26
CA GLY A 8 -31.16 14.08 -26.63
C GLY A 8 -29.63 14.21 -26.57
N LEU A 9 -28.99 15.09 -27.37
CA LEU A 9 -27.52 15.05 -27.55
C LEU A 9 -26.74 16.08 -26.73
N PHE A 10 -27.40 17.05 -26.09
CA PHE A 10 -26.74 18.08 -25.28
C PHE A 10 -26.58 17.70 -23.79
N SER A 11 -27.31 16.68 -23.32
CA SER A 11 -27.27 16.26 -21.91
C SER A 11 -26.04 15.40 -21.57
N THR A 12 -25.58 14.57 -22.49
CA THR A 12 -24.49 13.61 -22.25
C THR A 12 -23.09 14.24 -22.30
N VAL A 13 -22.90 15.40 -22.94
CA VAL A 13 -21.59 16.07 -22.99
C VAL A 13 -21.34 16.93 -21.74
N PHE A 14 -22.40 17.43 -21.09
CA PHE A 14 -22.26 18.19 -19.85
C PHE A 14 -21.96 17.30 -18.64
N GLN A 15 -22.46 16.06 -18.61
CA GLN A 15 -22.13 15.12 -17.52
C GLN A 15 -20.64 14.75 -17.51
N SER A 16 -19.97 14.69 -18.66
CA SER A 16 -18.55 14.34 -18.75
C SER A 16 -17.61 15.44 -18.22
N CYS A 17 -18.00 16.71 -18.33
CA CYS A 17 -17.20 17.83 -17.81
C CYS A 17 -17.42 18.10 -16.31
N PHE A 18 -18.58 17.72 -15.76
CA PHE A 18 -18.84 17.80 -14.31
C PHE A 18 -18.41 16.55 -13.53
N ALA A 19 -18.13 15.43 -14.22
CA ALA A 19 -17.65 14.20 -13.59
C ALA A 19 -16.11 14.17 -13.37
N GLN A 20 -15.37 15.13 -13.92
CA GLN A 20 -13.99 15.34 -13.49
C GLN A 20 -14.02 16.16 -12.20
N GLU A 21 -14.16 15.46 -11.06
CA GLU A 21 -13.67 16.00 -9.80
C GLU A 21 -12.24 16.52 -10.06
N LYS A 22 -12.01 17.78 -9.71
CA LYS A 22 -10.70 18.43 -9.82
C LYS A 22 -9.71 17.49 -9.13
N PHE A 23 -8.77 16.90 -9.87
CA PHE A 23 -7.79 15.97 -9.31
C PHE A 23 -7.06 16.70 -8.18
N THR A 24 -7.45 16.38 -6.95
CA THR A 24 -6.90 16.95 -5.73
C THR A 24 -6.28 15.81 -4.96
N PHE A 25 -5.02 15.97 -4.61
CA PHE A 25 -4.33 15.04 -3.73
C PHE A 25 -4.80 15.20 -2.28
N HIS A 26 -5.49 16.30 -1.96
CA HIS A 26 -6.09 16.50 -0.66
C HIS A 26 -7.34 15.65 -0.49
N ASN A 27 -7.48 15.11 0.70
CA ASN A 27 -8.64 14.39 1.13
C ASN A 27 -9.44 15.24 2.12
N ASP A 28 -10.75 15.34 1.89
CA ASP A 28 -11.67 16.12 2.73
C ASP A 28 -11.90 15.45 4.09
N ILE A 29 -11.53 14.17 4.20
CA ILE A 29 -11.53 13.40 5.44
C ILE A 29 -10.10 13.10 5.87
N HIS A 30 -9.92 12.93 7.19
CA HIS A 30 -8.70 12.39 7.78
C HIS A 30 -8.89 10.90 8.01
N PRO A 31 -8.59 10.04 7.01
CA PRO A 31 -8.83 8.61 7.14
C PRO A 31 -7.93 8.02 8.23
N LYS A 32 -8.40 6.95 8.86
CA LYS A 32 -7.69 6.24 9.93
C LYS A 32 -7.45 4.80 9.53
N ILE A 33 -6.37 4.24 10.06
CA ILE A 33 -6.11 2.81 10.05
C ILE A 33 -6.36 2.32 11.47
N SER A 34 -7.23 1.33 11.64
CA SER A 34 -7.46 0.68 12.92
C SER A 34 -7.35 -0.82 12.76
N GLY A 35 -7.30 -1.55 13.86
CA GLY A 35 -7.16 -2.99 13.75
C GLY A 35 -6.92 -3.69 15.06
N LYS A 36 -6.66 -4.99 14.94
CA LYS A 36 -6.37 -5.85 16.07
C LYS A 36 -5.31 -6.88 15.70
N ILE A 37 -4.38 -7.09 16.63
CA ILE A 37 -3.42 -8.19 16.61
C ILE A 37 -3.94 -9.29 17.54
N SER A 38 -4.52 -10.33 16.95
CA SER A 38 -4.98 -11.52 17.68
C SER A 38 -3.80 -12.38 18.08
N GLY A 39 -3.81 -12.90 19.32
CA GLY A 39 -2.69 -13.66 19.88
C GLY A 39 -1.58 -12.82 20.51
N TYR A 40 -1.72 -11.49 20.52
CA TYR A 40 -0.80 -10.62 21.24
C TYR A 40 -0.96 -10.75 22.76
N ASP A 41 0.15 -11.00 23.46
CA ASP A 41 0.24 -10.91 24.91
C ASP A 41 1.42 -10.00 25.29
N PRO A 42 1.20 -8.84 25.93
CA PRO A 42 2.27 -7.93 26.34
C PRO A 42 3.38 -8.57 27.20
N ALA A 43 3.06 -9.66 27.92
CA ALA A 43 4.05 -10.39 28.73
C ALA A 43 4.90 -11.35 27.88
N ALA A 44 4.33 -11.94 26.83
CA ALA A 44 5.00 -12.88 25.94
C ALA A 44 5.69 -12.18 24.76
N ASP A 45 5.19 -11.00 24.36
CA ASP A 45 5.60 -10.25 23.17
C ASP A 45 6.11 -8.83 23.53
N PRO A 46 7.05 -8.67 24.49
CA PRO A 46 7.45 -7.36 25.00
C PRO A 46 8.16 -6.48 23.95
N ASP A 47 8.75 -7.11 22.94
CA ASP A 47 9.51 -6.44 21.87
C ASP A 47 8.68 -6.25 20.58
N LEU A 48 7.39 -6.62 20.59
CA LEU A 48 6.54 -6.47 19.41
C LEU A 48 6.22 -4.99 19.17
N VAL A 49 6.80 -4.44 18.12
CA VAL A 49 6.54 -3.07 17.67
C VAL A 49 5.84 -3.09 16.32
N MET A 50 4.75 -2.34 16.23
CA MET A 50 4.09 -2.09 14.96
C MET A 50 4.50 -0.72 14.42
N THR A 51 5.03 -0.68 13.20
CA THR A 51 5.52 0.54 12.55
C THR A 51 4.80 0.82 11.24
N PHE A 52 4.56 2.10 10.99
CA PHE A 52 4.02 2.62 9.74
C PHE A 52 5.07 3.54 9.11
N HIS A 53 5.51 3.22 7.90
CA HIS A 53 6.36 4.10 7.11
C HIS A 53 5.51 4.78 6.05
N SER A 54 5.26 6.08 6.22
CA SER A 54 4.52 6.86 5.24
C SER A 54 5.38 7.15 4.02
N VAL A 55 4.86 6.81 2.84
CA VAL A 55 5.46 7.19 1.55
C VAL A 55 4.93 8.57 1.21
N VAL A 56 5.70 9.60 1.58
CA VAL A 56 5.36 10.99 1.28
C VAL A 56 5.93 11.42 -0.08
N PRO A 57 5.20 12.23 -0.86
CA PRO A 57 5.69 12.78 -2.13
C PRO A 57 6.74 13.89 -1.97
N GLU A 58 7.07 14.31 -0.73
CA GLU A 58 8.14 15.28 -0.49
C GLU A 58 9.54 14.63 -0.48
N PRO A 59 10.56 15.30 -1.05
CA PRO A 59 11.85 14.70 -1.39
C PRO A 59 12.79 14.38 -0.22
N LYS A 60 12.35 14.47 1.05
CA LYS A 60 13.27 14.45 2.19
C LYS A 60 13.35 13.17 3.03
N ALA A 61 12.31 12.33 3.13
CA ALA A 61 12.39 10.95 3.66
C ALA A 61 10.99 10.32 3.79
N GLN A 62 10.94 8.98 3.84
CA GLN A 62 9.80 8.26 4.42
C GLN A 62 9.73 8.58 5.92
N VAL A 63 8.52 8.79 6.45
CA VAL A 63 8.32 9.07 7.88
C VAL A 63 7.87 7.79 8.57
N GLU A 64 8.71 7.27 9.44
CA GLU A 64 8.39 6.13 10.29
C GLU A 64 7.66 6.59 11.56
N ARG A 65 6.61 5.86 11.94
CA ARG A 65 5.90 6.04 13.22
C ARG A 65 5.57 4.68 13.82
N SER A 66 6.02 4.44 15.04
CA SER A 66 5.57 3.31 15.84
C SER A 66 4.21 3.64 16.49
N VAL A 67 3.34 2.64 16.55
CA VAL A 67 2.01 2.75 17.19
C VAL A 67 1.96 1.77 18.36
N PRO A 68 1.65 2.25 19.58
CA PRO A 68 1.53 1.36 20.73
C PRO A 68 0.29 0.47 20.59
N LEU A 69 0.44 -0.80 20.93
CA LEU A 69 -0.67 -1.74 21.04
C LEU A 69 -1.34 -1.61 22.40
N GLN A 70 -2.66 -1.65 22.42
CA GLN A 70 -3.41 -1.79 23.67
C GLN A 70 -3.26 -3.21 24.23
N LYS A 71 -3.62 -3.41 25.50
CA LYS A 71 -3.51 -4.72 26.17
C LYS A 71 -4.30 -5.84 25.49
N ASP A 72 -5.35 -5.48 24.75
CA ASP A 72 -6.19 -6.41 24.01
C ASP A 72 -5.75 -6.59 22.54
N GLY A 73 -4.59 -6.05 22.17
CA GLY A 73 -4.02 -6.09 20.82
C GLY A 73 -4.63 -5.09 19.84
N THR A 74 -5.55 -4.22 20.27
CA THR A 74 -6.13 -3.21 19.39
C THR A 74 -5.21 -2.01 19.18
N PHE A 75 -5.36 -1.34 18.03
CA PHE A 75 -4.60 -0.15 17.70
C PHE A 75 -5.37 0.82 16.81
N GLU A 76 -4.89 2.06 16.78
CA GLU A 76 -5.34 3.10 15.87
C GLU A 76 -4.14 3.93 15.40
N PHE A 77 -4.08 4.17 14.09
CA PHE A 77 -3.11 5.04 13.44
C PHE A 77 -3.84 6.13 12.66
N THR A 78 -3.47 7.37 12.93
CA THR A 78 -3.93 8.54 12.16
C THR A 78 -2.74 9.15 11.43
N PRO A 79 -2.77 9.23 10.09
CA PRO A 79 -1.75 9.90 9.28
C PRO A 79 -1.57 11.37 9.65
N ASN A 80 -0.38 11.92 9.39
CA ASN A 80 -0.13 13.35 9.57
C ASN A 80 -0.81 14.20 8.49
N TYR A 81 -1.06 13.61 7.32
CA TYR A 81 -1.59 14.30 6.15
C TYR A 81 -2.79 13.53 5.60
N SER A 82 -3.80 14.27 5.15
CA SER A 82 -4.97 13.71 4.48
C SER A 82 -4.73 13.70 2.98
N ILE A 83 -3.96 12.71 2.52
CA ILE A 83 -3.65 12.54 1.10
C ILE A 83 -4.52 11.40 0.55
N ARG A 84 -5.14 11.60 -0.62
CA ARG A 84 -5.92 10.58 -1.32
C ARG A 84 -5.02 9.40 -1.70
N ASN A 85 -5.45 8.17 -1.44
CA ASN A 85 -4.71 6.94 -1.72
C ASN A 85 -3.25 6.97 -1.17
N GLN A 86 -3.06 7.50 0.04
CA GLN A 86 -1.74 7.58 0.65
C GLN A 86 -1.18 6.18 0.92
N GLN A 87 0.05 5.96 0.49
CA GLN A 87 0.73 4.69 0.69
C GLN A 87 1.50 4.65 2.02
N PHE A 88 1.42 3.52 2.70
CA PHE A 88 2.21 3.20 3.89
C PHE A 88 2.83 1.81 3.74
N TRP A 89 4.01 1.63 4.33
CA TRP A 89 4.53 0.29 4.65
C TRP A 89 4.20 -0.03 6.10
N LEU A 90 3.51 -1.15 6.33
CA LEU A 90 3.24 -1.68 7.65
C LEU A 90 4.25 -2.77 7.98
N ALA A 91 4.90 -2.67 9.13
CA ALA A 91 5.62 -3.78 9.74
C ALA A 91 5.03 -4.14 11.11
N VAL A 92 4.98 -5.44 11.40
CA VAL A 92 4.53 -5.99 12.70
C VAL A 92 5.67 -6.86 13.23
N GLY A 93 6.56 -6.25 14.03
CA GLY A 93 7.84 -6.83 14.40
C GLY A 93 8.60 -7.37 13.18
N ASP A 94 9.25 -8.51 13.35
CA ASP A 94 9.92 -9.25 12.27
C ASP A 94 8.97 -10.22 11.53
N TYR A 95 7.70 -10.26 11.91
CA TYR A 95 6.76 -11.30 11.46
C TYR A 95 6.03 -10.93 10.17
N TYR A 96 5.82 -9.64 9.91
CA TYR A 96 5.07 -9.20 8.74
C TYR A 96 5.57 -7.87 8.18
N PHE A 97 5.55 -7.77 6.85
CA PHE A 97 5.77 -6.53 6.11
C PHE A 97 4.81 -6.42 4.92
N GLY A 98 4.07 -5.32 4.78
CA GLY A 98 3.15 -5.17 3.64
C GLY A 98 2.83 -3.73 3.27
N GLU A 99 2.15 -3.58 2.13
CA GLU A 99 1.72 -2.27 1.62
C GLU A 99 0.31 -1.96 2.10
N LEU A 100 0.09 -0.72 2.55
CA LEU A 100 -1.25 -0.19 2.81
C LEU A 100 -1.55 1.00 1.90
N LEU A 101 -2.76 1.06 1.36
CA LEU A 101 -3.33 2.20 0.67
C LEU A 101 -4.49 2.76 1.49
N LEU A 102 -4.45 4.04 1.79
CA LEU A 102 -5.46 4.70 2.63
C LEU A 102 -6.13 5.85 1.86
N ASP A 103 -7.45 5.79 1.77
CA ASP A 103 -8.28 6.84 1.19
C ASP A 103 -9.46 7.19 2.10
N LYS A 104 -10.26 6.21 2.51
CA LYS A 104 -11.49 6.44 3.28
C LYS A 104 -11.47 5.87 4.68
N GLY A 105 -10.60 4.90 4.92
CA GLY A 105 -10.47 4.19 6.19
C GLY A 105 -10.19 2.72 5.96
N LEU A 106 -9.32 2.16 6.79
CA LEU A 106 -8.83 0.80 6.66
C LEU A 106 -8.86 0.10 8.01
N THR A 107 -9.34 -1.14 8.02
CA THR A 107 -9.18 -2.05 9.16
C THR A 107 -8.14 -3.10 8.79
N VAL A 108 -7.18 -3.37 9.68
CA VAL A 108 -6.16 -4.40 9.50
C VAL A 108 -6.22 -5.38 10.66
N ASP A 109 -6.59 -6.62 10.36
CA ASP A 109 -6.61 -7.71 11.32
C ASP A 109 -5.38 -8.59 11.12
N VAL A 110 -4.63 -8.80 12.20
CA VAL A 110 -3.39 -9.57 12.20
C VAL A 110 -3.56 -10.78 13.12
N ASP A 111 -3.23 -11.96 12.62
CA ASP A 111 -3.16 -13.21 13.37
C ASP A 111 -1.69 -13.50 13.70
N LEU A 112 -1.27 -13.12 14.92
CA LEU A 112 0.13 -13.18 15.32
C LEU A 112 0.61 -14.63 15.46
N GLU A 113 -0.25 -15.55 15.90
CA GLU A 113 0.11 -16.96 16.05
C GLU A 113 0.42 -17.60 14.68
N THR A 114 -0.37 -17.24 13.66
CA THR A 114 -0.09 -17.63 12.28
C THR A 114 1.25 -17.07 11.81
N LEU A 115 1.51 -15.77 12.05
CA LEU A 115 2.74 -15.12 11.60
C LEU A 115 4.00 -15.55 12.37
N LYS A 116 3.86 -15.97 13.64
CA LYS A 116 4.94 -16.59 14.43
C LYS A 116 5.36 -17.95 13.84
N THR A 117 4.41 -18.66 13.24
CA THR A 117 4.67 -19.94 12.57
C THR A 117 5.24 -19.74 11.16
N GLU A 118 4.71 -18.78 10.42
CA GLU A 118 5.13 -18.45 9.06
C GLU A 118 5.11 -16.93 8.86
N SER A 119 6.28 -16.30 9.02
CA SER A 119 6.45 -14.88 8.72
C SER A 119 6.14 -14.61 7.25
N GLY A 120 5.52 -13.48 6.93
CA GLY A 120 5.04 -13.20 5.59
C GLY A 120 5.31 -11.78 5.12
N SER A 121 5.22 -11.57 3.81
CA SER A 121 5.19 -10.24 3.23
C SER A 121 4.02 -10.10 2.27
N PHE A 122 3.41 -8.92 2.21
CA PHE A 122 2.26 -8.60 1.36
C PHE A 122 1.06 -9.51 1.63
N ALA A 123 0.64 -10.35 0.68
CA ALA A 123 -0.47 -11.26 0.91
C ALA A 123 0.00 -12.49 1.68
N THR A 124 -0.54 -12.68 2.87
CA THR A 124 -0.27 -13.81 3.76
C THR A 124 -1.54 -14.22 4.50
N PRO A 125 -1.73 -15.51 4.87
CA PRO A 125 -2.89 -15.93 5.66
C PRO A 125 -3.07 -15.20 7.00
N GLY A 126 -1.97 -14.68 7.57
CA GLY A 126 -1.96 -14.01 8.87
C GLY A 126 -2.36 -12.53 8.87
N VAL A 127 -2.71 -11.95 7.71
CA VAL A 127 -3.15 -10.54 7.63
C VAL A 127 -4.39 -10.43 6.76
N ARG A 128 -5.38 -9.67 7.22
CA ARG A 128 -6.63 -9.39 6.51
C ARG A 128 -6.95 -7.90 6.53
N PHE A 129 -7.54 -7.43 5.44
CA PHE A 129 -7.91 -6.04 5.25
C PHE A 129 -9.43 -5.91 5.22
N GLY A 130 -9.95 -4.90 5.91
CA GLY A 130 -11.37 -4.57 6.00
C GLY A 130 -11.62 -3.07 5.95
N GLY A 131 -12.87 -2.67 6.15
CA GLY A 131 -13.29 -1.27 6.00
C GLY A 131 -13.35 -0.81 4.53
N PRO A 132 -13.63 0.49 4.30
CA PRO A 132 -13.82 1.05 2.96
C PRO A 132 -12.66 0.81 1.97
N ASP A 133 -11.42 0.79 2.46
CA ASP A 133 -10.23 0.58 1.62
C ASP A 133 -9.77 -0.89 1.59
N GLY A 134 -10.47 -1.81 2.27
CA GLY A 134 -10.02 -3.18 2.49
C GLY A 134 -9.82 -3.99 1.22
N GLU A 135 -10.78 -3.95 0.29
CA GLU A 135 -10.69 -4.72 -0.98
C GLU A 135 -9.51 -4.28 -1.85
N MET A 136 -9.24 -2.96 -1.90
CA MET A 136 -8.11 -2.43 -2.65
C MET A 136 -6.78 -2.91 -2.05
N ASN A 137 -6.67 -2.92 -0.72
CA ASN A 137 -5.49 -3.40 -0.02
C ASN A 137 -5.26 -4.90 -0.23
N ASP A 138 -6.31 -5.72 -0.19
CA ASP A 138 -6.22 -7.14 -0.52
C ASP A 138 -5.70 -7.34 -1.95
N PHE A 139 -6.31 -6.64 -2.91
CA PHE A 139 -5.93 -6.71 -4.31
C PHE A 139 -4.46 -6.34 -4.53
N VAL A 140 -4.01 -5.20 -4.01
CA VAL A 140 -2.64 -4.72 -4.21
C VAL A 140 -1.62 -5.67 -3.60
N ASN A 141 -1.83 -6.14 -2.37
CA ASN A 141 -0.91 -7.06 -1.72
C ASN A 141 -0.84 -8.42 -2.45
N ARG A 142 -1.98 -8.94 -2.93
CA ARG A 142 -2.02 -10.17 -3.73
C ARG A 142 -1.34 -9.97 -5.09
N PHE A 143 -1.55 -8.84 -5.73
CA PHE A 143 -0.89 -8.50 -6.99
C PHE A 143 0.63 -8.41 -6.83
N ILE A 144 1.11 -7.76 -5.78
CA ILE A 144 2.55 -7.68 -5.48
C ILE A 144 3.12 -9.08 -5.22
N THR A 145 2.43 -9.90 -4.44
CA THR A 145 2.82 -11.29 -4.16
C THR A 145 2.91 -12.11 -5.44
N TYR A 146 1.88 -12.03 -6.30
CA TYR A 146 1.87 -12.66 -7.61
C TYR A 146 3.04 -12.20 -8.47
N ARG A 147 3.25 -10.87 -8.60
CA ARG A 147 4.33 -10.28 -9.38
C ARG A 147 5.70 -10.74 -8.88
N ASN A 148 5.90 -10.79 -7.56
CA ASN A 148 7.16 -11.24 -6.97
C ASN A 148 7.41 -12.73 -7.22
N ALA A 149 6.37 -13.56 -7.18
CA ALA A 149 6.47 -14.98 -7.50
C ALA A 149 6.77 -15.26 -8.99
N HIS A 150 6.27 -14.41 -9.89
CA HIS A 150 6.45 -14.53 -11.34
C HIS A 150 7.58 -13.66 -11.88
N ARG A 151 8.36 -13.03 -11.01
CA ARG A 151 9.51 -12.23 -11.42
C ARG A 151 10.65 -13.16 -11.83
N GLU A 152 11.10 -13.06 -13.07
CA GLU A 152 12.29 -13.78 -13.52
C GLU A 152 13.50 -13.31 -12.71
N ARG A 153 13.98 -14.15 -11.78
CA ARG A 153 15.07 -13.80 -10.85
C ARG A 153 16.38 -13.43 -11.56
N ASN A 154 16.59 -13.93 -12.78
CA ASN A 154 17.85 -13.77 -13.49
C ASN A 154 18.00 -12.38 -14.14
N THR A 155 16.94 -11.83 -14.72
CA THR A 155 16.98 -10.54 -15.42
C THR A 155 17.05 -9.37 -14.44
N GLU A 156 16.31 -9.44 -13.32
CA GLU A 156 16.34 -8.37 -12.31
C GLU A 156 17.65 -8.37 -11.51
N THR A 157 18.22 -9.53 -11.15
CA THR A 157 19.46 -9.56 -10.37
C THR A 157 20.63 -9.01 -11.18
N ALA A 158 20.69 -9.33 -12.47
CA ALA A 158 21.67 -8.74 -13.40
C ALA A 158 21.43 -7.23 -13.55
N TYR A 159 20.18 -6.82 -13.81
CA TYR A 159 19.81 -5.41 -13.96
C TYR A 159 20.08 -4.58 -12.69
N ARG A 160 19.70 -5.07 -11.51
CA ARG A 160 19.99 -4.42 -10.22
C ARG A 160 21.48 -4.34 -9.96
N LYS A 161 22.24 -5.43 -10.15
CA LYS A 161 23.71 -5.41 -9.99
C LYS A 161 24.36 -4.38 -10.90
N MET A 162 23.91 -4.30 -12.16
CA MET A 162 24.36 -3.32 -13.14
C MET A 162 23.99 -1.88 -12.73
N MET A 163 22.73 -1.62 -12.35
CA MET A 163 22.28 -0.29 -11.92
C MET A 163 23.00 0.18 -10.64
N MET A 164 23.26 -0.76 -9.71
CA MET A 164 23.97 -0.52 -8.46
C MET A 164 25.50 -0.45 -8.63
N ASN A 165 26.06 -0.90 -9.76
CA ASN A 165 27.48 -0.72 -10.05
C ASN A 165 27.75 0.77 -10.34
N ARG A 166 28.34 1.46 -9.36
CA ARG A 166 28.67 2.89 -9.47
C ARG A 166 29.91 3.17 -10.31
N GLU A 167 30.70 2.14 -10.62
CA GLU A 167 31.94 2.23 -11.39
C GLU A 167 31.68 2.11 -12.90
N SER A 168 30.58 1.48 -13.32
CA SER A 168 30.21 1.36 -14.74
C SER A 168 29.71 2.69 -15.30
N SER A 169 30.19 3.03 -16.49
CA SER A 169 29.68 4.14 -17.30
C SER A 169 28.25 3.89 -17.78
N THR A 170 27.52 4.96 -18.13
CA THR A 170 26.16 4.85 -18.67
C THR A 170 26.09 4.03 -19.95
N ALA A 171 27.12 4.10 -20.80
CA ALA A 171 27.19 3.33 -22.05
C ALA A 171 27.25 1.82 -21.77
N GLU A 172 28.10 1.39 -20.84
CA GLU A 172 28.23 -0.02 -20.44
C GLU A 172 26.92 -0.55 -19.85
N LYS A 173 26.22 0.25 -19.05
CA LYS A 173 24.89 -0.12 -18.51
C LYS A 173 23.86 -0.29 -19.62
N VAL A 174 23.83 0.62 -20.60
CA VAL A 174 22.88 0.56 -21.73
C VAL A 174 23.14 -0.67 -22.61
N ASP A 175 24.40 -1.00 -22.88
CA ASP A 175 24.75 -2.16 -23.70
C ASP A 175 24.43 -3.48 -23.00
N SER A 176 24.61 -3.58 -21.68
CA SER A 176 24.20 -4.77 -20.93
C SER A 176 22.68 -4.99 -20.85
N ILE A 177 21.87 -3.93 -21.00
CA ILE A 177 20.40 -4.05 -21.09
C ILE A 177 19.98 -4.61 -22.45
N ARG A 178 20.72 -4.32 -23.53
CA ARG A 178 20.37 -4.74 -24.90
C ARG A 178 20.67 -6.21 -25.19
N LEU A 179 21.47 -6.86 -24.35
CA LEU A 179 21.94 -8.24 -24.54
C LEU A 179 21.08 -9.29 -23.80
N HIS A 180 20.01 -8.87 -23.10
CA HIS A 180 19.08 -9.72 -22.36
C HIS A 180 17.64 -9.37 -22.75
#